data_AF-A0A0F7FBL0-F1
#
_entry.id   AF-A0A0F7FBL0-F1
#
_cell.length_a   1.000
_cell.length_b   1.000
_cell.length_c   1.000
_cell.angle_alpha   90.00
_cell.angle_beta   90.00
_cell.angle_gamma   90.00
#
_symmetry.space_group_name_H-M   'P 1'
#
loop_
_entity.id
_entity.type
_entity.pdbx_description
1 polymer ?
#
loop_
_entity_poly.entity_id
_entity_poly.type
_entity_poly.pdbx_seq_one_letter_code
_entity_poly.pdbx_strand_id
1 'polypeptide(L)'
;MKKTRGLKKHYRRIRKNLINIPLHLDDKESWYNMWHVHVEGKGISNISLKHRRSHIKELLNFLDGVEDHSRNSKLPFQTWIHIDAESGTCDSLYIHTPNPHTEYPYIIATKITKEMKVDPMFAGIIDEKNYENGINIRAKLFNNEEKFRRIIVY
;
A
#
# COMPACT_ATOMS: atom_id res chain seq x y z
N MET A 1 9.91 13.70 29.16
CA MET A 1 8.55 13.71 28.55
C MET A 1 8.22 12.29 28.05
N LYS A 2 7.13 11.64 28.49
CA LYS A 2 6.84 10.24 28.11
C LYS A 2 6.64 10.15 26.59
N LYS A 3 7.51 9.38 25.91
CA LYS A 3 7.58 9.16 24.46
C LYS A 3 6.30 8.57 23.83
N THR A 4 5.28 8.27 24.64
CA THR A 4 4.01 7.65 24.25
C THR A 4 2.79 8.58 24.36
N ARG A 5 2.94 9.79 24.92
CA ARG A 5 1.82 10.73 25.11
C ARG A 5 1.41 11.29 23.74
N GLY A 6 0.23 10.92 23.25
CA GLY A 6 -0.34 11.43 21.99
C GLY A 6 -0.43 10.43 20.85
N LEU A 7 0.05 9.18 21.01
CA LEU A 7 -0.01 8.15 19.97
C LEU A 7 -1.44 7.86 19.47
N LYS A 8 -2.43 7.80 20.37
CA LYS A 8 -3.84 7.62 19.97
C LYS A 8 -4.35 8.77 19.09
N LYS A 9 -4.00 10.02 19.45
CA LYS A 9 -4.33 11.21 18.64
C LYS A 9 -3.59 11.18 17.30
N HIS A 10 -2.35 10.72 17.30
CA HIS A 10 -1.52 10.58 16.12
C HIS A 10 -2.12 9.58 15.12
N TYR A 11 -2.40 8.33 15.51
CA TYR A 11 -3.02 7.34 14.61
C TYR A 11 -4.42 7.73 14.17
N ARG A 12 -5.21 8.39 15.03
CA ARG A 12 -6.50 8.94 14.61
C ARG A 12 -6.34 9.99 13.50
N ARG A 13 -5.31 10.83 13.59
CA ARG A 13 -5.01 11.83 12.55
C ARG A 13 -4.55 11.17 11.26
N ILE A 14 -3.68 10.16 11.34
CA ILE A 14 -3.26 9.36 10.18
C ILE A 14 -4.48 8.80 9.46
N ARG A 15 -5.35 8.08 10.17
CA ARG A 15 -6.56 7.50 9.57
C ARG A 15 -7.44 8.55 8.93
N LYS A 16 -7.68 9.67 9.63
CA LYS A 16 -8.46 10.78 9.08
C LYS A 16 -7.83 11.32 7.80
N ASN A 17 -6.50 11.46 7.76
CA ASN A 17 -5.80 11.96 6.58
C ASN A 17 -5.93 10.97 5.42
N LEU A 18 -5.67 9.68 5.63
CA LEU A 18 -5.74 8.65 4.60
C LEU A 18 -7.16 8.51 4.03
N ILE A 19 -8.18 8.42 4.88
CA ILE A 19 -9.59 8.28 4.46
C ILE A 19 -10.08 9.50 3.65
N ASN A 20 -9.51 10.68 3.91
CA ASN A 20 -9.91 11.91 3.23
C ASN A 20 -9.08 12.20 1.96
N ILE A 21 -8.22 11.28 1.52
CA ILE A 21 -7.51 11.44 0.24
C ILE A 21 -8.54 11.28 -0.88
N PRO A 22 -8.77 12.32 -1.71
CA PRO A 22 -9.66 12.17 -2.85
C PRO A 22 -9.01 11.27 -3.89
N LEU A 23 -9.69 10.18 -4.24
CA LEU A 23 -9.30 9.28 -5.32
C LEU A 23 -10.33 9.38 -6.43
N HIS A 24 -9.87 9.70 -7.63
CA HIS A 24 -10.66 9.93 -8.84
C HIS A 24 -10.62 8.70 -9.75
N LEU A 25 -10.78 7.51 -9.18
CA LEU A 25 -10.78 6.23 -9.93
C LEU A 25 -12.07 6.06 -10.78
N ASP A 26 -13.09 6.88 -10.53
CA ASP A 26 -14.37 6.92 -11.23
C ASP A 26 -14.39 7.89 -12.43
N ASP A 27 -13.35 8.72 -12.58
CA ASP A 27 -13.16 9.64 -13.69
C ASP A 27 -12.23 9.01 -14.74
N LYS A 28 -12.66 8.99 -16.01
CA LYS A 28 -11.91 8.35 -17.10
C LYS A 28 -10.71 9.17 -17.58
N GLU A 29 -10.70 10.48 -17.31
CA GLU A 29 -9.61 11.37 -17.70
C GLU A 29 -8.52 11.46 -16.61
N SER A 30 -8.82 10.94 -15.41
CA SER A 30 -7.88 10.90 -14.31
C SER A 30 -6.84 9.79 -14.49
N TRP A 31 -5.62 10.03 -14.01
CA TRP A 31 -4.56 9.03 -14.02
C TRP A 31 -3.59 9.20 -12.86
N TYR A 32 -2.93 8.10 -12.49
CA TYR A 32 -1.96 8.02 -11.41
C TYR A 32 -0.64 7.49 -11.96
N ASN A 33 0.35 8.37 -12.09
CA ASN A 33 1.72 7.98 -12.44
C ASN A 33 2.53 7.70 -11.16
N MET A 34 2.61 6.44 -10.75
CA MET A 34 3.36 6.01 -9.56
C MET A 34 3.04 6.83 -8.30
N TRP A 35 1.80 7.32 -8.20
CA TRP A 35 1.35 8.13 -7.08
C TRP A 35 1.40 7.28 -5.83
N HIS A 36 1.85 7.84 -4.72
CA HIS A 36 1.95 7.10 -3.48
C HIS A 36 1.77 7.97 -2.26
N VAL A 37 1.41 7.32 -1.16
CA VAL A 37 1.26 7.96 0.14
C VAL A 37 2.11 7.23 1.17
N HIS A 38 2.80 8.03 2.00
CA HIS A 38 3.42 7.58 3.23
C HIS A 38 2.48 7.83 4.40
N VAL A 39 2.47 6.93 5.38
CA VAL A 39 1.63 7.06 6.58
C VAL A 39 1.94 8.34 7.35
N GLU A 40 3.24 8.63 7.53
CA GLU A 40 3.71 9.86 8.12
C GLU A 40 5.22 10.10 7.92
N GLY A 41 5.66 11.34 8.10
CA GLY A 41 7.07 11.74 7.95
C GLY A 41 7.79 12.12 9.26
N LYS A 42 7.22 11.88 10.45
CA LYS A 42 7.87 12.27 11.73
C LYS A 42 8.80 11.21 12.31
N GLY A 43 9.03 10.10 11.63
CA GLY A 43 9.96 9.06 12.06
C GLY A 43 9.45 8.16 13.17
N ILE A 44 8.15 8.18 13.50
CA ILE A 44 7.58 7.36 14.58
C ILE A 44 7.69 5.88 14.25
N SER A 45 7.55 5.49 12.99
CA SER A 45 7.79 4.12 12.51
C SER A 45 9.21 3.66 12.77
N ASN A 46 10.19 4.56 12.78
CA ASN A 46 11.60 4.24 13.01
C ASN A 46 11.95 4.10 14.50
N ILE A 47 11.06 4.55 15.41
CA ILE A 47 11.30 4.47 16.86
C ILE A 47 11.24 3.02 17.36
N SER A 48 10.34 2.21 16.82
CA SER A 48 10.21 0.80 17.21
C SER A 48 9.44 -0.01 16.19
N LEU A 49 9.71 -1.31 16.16
CA LEU A 49 8.95 -2.28 15.40
C LEU A 49 7.43 -2.19 15.65
N LYS A 50 7.01 -1.99 16.90
CA LYS A 50 5.59 -1.85 17.24
C LYS A 50 4.92 -0.69 16.48
N HIS A 51 5.63 0.42 16.29
CA HIS A 51 5.14 1.57 15.55
C HIS A 51 5.13 1.31 14.04
N ARG A 52 6.21 0.73 13.50
CA ARG A 52 6.25 0.33 12.09
C ARG A 52 5.12 -0.63 11.73
N ARG A 53 4.91 -1.68 12.54
CA ARG A 53 3.77 -2.60 12.41
C ARG A 53 2.41 -1.89 12.43
N SER A 54 2.27 -0.85 13.26
CA SER A 54 1.04 -0.05 13.29
C SER A 54 0.86 0.80 12.02
N HIS A 55 1.96 1.29 11.43
CA HIS A 55 1.90 2.05 10.16
C HIS A 55 1.51 1.14 9.00
N ILE A 56 2.11 -0.05 8.91
CA ILE A 56 1.73 -1.06 7.91
C ILE A 56 0.24 -1.39 8.03
N LYS A 57 -0.31 -1.52 9.24
CA LYS A 57 -1.76 -1.69 9.42
C LYS A 57 -2.58 -0.53 8.86
N GLU A 58 -2.13 0.71 9.00
CA GLU A 58 -2.83 1.85 8.40
C GLU A 58 -2.73 1.87 6.87
N LEU A 59 -1.59 1.45 6.29
CA LEU A 59 -1.47 1.27 4.83
C LEU A 59 -2.40 0.17 4.34
N LEU A 60 -2.50 -0.95 5.05
CA LEU A 60 -3.43 -2.04 4.73
C LEU A 60 -4.89 -1.57 4.79
N ASN A 61 -5.27 -0.84 5.85
CA ASN A 61 -6.62 -0.26 5.92
C ASN A 61 -6.88 0.73 4.79
N PHE A 62 -5.88 1.50 4.37
CA PHE A 62 -6.02 2.41 3.24
C PHE A 62 -6.15 1.65 1.92
N LEU A 63 -5.40 0.55 1.75
CA LEU A 63 -5.53 -0.36 0.61
C LEU A 63 -6.94 -0.93 0.50
N ASP A 64 -7.51 -1.40 1.61
CA ASP A 64 -8.91 -1.85 1.66
C ASP A 64 -9.87 -0.72 1.23
N GLY A 65 -9.64 0.51 1.70
CA GLY A 65 -10.42 1.68 1.31
C GLY A 65 -10.31 2.04 -0.18
N VAL A 66 -9.11 1.94 -0.78
CA VAL A 66 -8.90 2.12 -2.22
C VAL A 66 -9.69 1.08 -3.00
N GLU A 67 -9.71 -0.17 -2.55
CA GLU A 67 -10.46 -1.24 -3.20
C GLU A 67 -11.98 -1.04 -3.12
N ASP A 68 -12.49 -0.60 -1.98
CA ASP A 68 -13.90 -0.28 -1.85
C ASP A 68 -14.32 0.85 -2.80
N HIS A 69 -13.51 1.91 -2.92
CA HIS A 69 -13.71 2.94 -3.96
C HIS A 69 -13.64 2.36 -5.37
N SER A 70 -12.75 1.38 -5.57
CA SER A 70 -12.54 0.78 -6.88
C SER A 70 -13.70 -0.06 -7.40
N ARG A 71 -14.65 -0.47 -6.54
CA ARG A 71 -15.80 -1.26 -6.99
C ARG A 71 -16.63 -0.52 -8.04
N ASN A 72 -16.59 0.81 -8.02
CA ASN A 72 -17.22 1.68 -9.01
C ASN A 72 -16.20 2.36 -9.95
N SER A 73 -14.94 1.90 -9.95
CA SER A 73 -13.89 2.42 -10.82
C SER A 73 -14.29 2.28 -12.28
N LYS A 74 -13.96 3.29 -13.08
CA LYS A 74 -14.07 3.23 -14.55
C LYS A 74 -12.72 3.01 -15.23
N LEU A 75 -11.66 2.87 -14.43
CA LEU A 75 -10.30 2.71 -14.89
C LEU A 75 -9.68 1.42 -14.33
N PRO A 76 -8.86 0.73 -15.12
CA PRO A 76 -7.95 -0.27 -14.58
C PRO A 76 -6.89 0.43 -13.75
N PHE A 77 -6.52 -0.20 -12.64
CA PHE A 77 -5.51 0.34 -11.73
C PHE A 77 -4.77 -0.80 -11.03
N GLN A 78 -3.56 -0.48 -10.61
CA GLN A 78 -2.65 -1.33 -9.86
C GLN A 78 -2.32 -0.64 -8.54
N THR A 79 -2.33 -1.41 -7.46
CA THR A 79 -1.90 -0.93 -6.14
C THR A 79 -0.88 -1.85 -5.53
N TRP A 80 0.05 -1.27 -4.79
CA TRP A 80 0.96 -2.05 -3.96
C TRP A 80 1.45 -1.29 -2.75
N ILE A 81 1.79 -2.03 -1.69
CA ILE A 81 2.54 -1.47 -0.57
C ILE A 81 4.02 -1.71 -0.82
N HIS A 82 4.82 -0.66 -0.70
CA HIS A 82 6.27 -0.72 -0.62
C HIS A 82 6.69 -0.67 0.86
N ILE A 83 7.46 -1.66 1.30
CA ILE A 83 8.10 -1.67 2.61
C ILE A 83 9.60 -1.54 2.38
N ASP A 84 10.17 -0.46 2.91
CA ASP A 84 11.57 -0.12 2.77
C ASP A 84 12.43 -0.97 3.73
N ALA A 85 13.65 -1.36 3.37
CA ALA A 85 14.48 -2.16 4.28
C ALA A 85 14.88 -1.36 5.54
N GLU A 86 15.17 -0.07 5.39
CA GLU A 86 15.93 0.72 6.35
C GLU A 86 15.03 1.65 7.19
N SER A 87 13.96 2.17 6.60
CA SER A 87 13.17 3.25 7.18
C SER A 87 11.69 3.08 6.95
N GLY A 88 10.95 2.90 8.05
CA GLY A 88 9.50 2.84 8.01
C GLY A 88 8.81 4.19 7.71
N THR A 89 9.56 5.27 7.50
CA THR A 89 9.00 6.50 6.91
C THR A 89 8.91 6.42 5.40
N CYS A 90 9.69 5.54 4.78
CA CYS A 90 9.69 5.27 3.35
C CYS A 90 8.67 4.19 2.96
N ASP A 91 8.06 3.53 3.96
CA ASP A 91 6.91 2.64 3.75
C ASP A 91 5.76 3.45 3.10
N SER A 92 5.22 2.94 1.99
CA SER A 92 4.20 3.65 1.22
C SER A 92 3.20 2.71 0.55
N LEU A 93 2.03 3.26 0.22
CA LEU A 93 1.07 2.63 -0.70
C LEU A 93 1.10 3.38 -2.02
N TYR A 94 1.29 2.65 -3.11
CA TYR A 94 1.27 3.13 -4.48
C TYR A 94 -0.08 2.85 -5.15
N ILE A 95 -0.46 3.77 -6.03
CA ILE A 95 -1.56 3.66 -6.99
C ILE A 95 -1.01 4.01 -8.36
N HIS A 96 -1.30 3.16 -9.34
CA HIS A 96 -0.88 3.35 -10.72
C HIS A 96 -2.00 2.99 -11.68
N THR A 97 -2.17 3.80 -12.73
CA THR A 97 -3.14 3.56 -13.81
C THR A 97 -2.45 3.69 -15.15
N PRO A 98 -3.08 3.28 -16.28
CA PRO A 98 -2.65 3.72 -17.59
C PRO A 98 -2.47 5.23 -17.61
N ASN A 99 -1.32 5.68 -18.13
CA ASN A 99 -0.92 7.09 -18.19
C ASN A 99 0.16 7.24 -19.27
N PRO A 100 0.45 8.46 -19.75
CA PRO A 100 1.38 8.67 -20.86
C PRO A 100 2.87 8.66 -20.45
N HIS A 101 3.20 8.49 -19.16
CA HIS A 101 4.55 8.69 -18.64
C HIS A 101 5.25 7.42 -18.20
N THR A 102 4.51 6.40 -17.78
CA THR A 102 5.08 5.14 -17.27
C THR A 102 4.19 3.99 -17.70
N GLU A 103 4.84 2.90 -18.13
CA GLU A 103 4.17 1.70 -18.63
C GLU A 103 3.18 1.11 -17.61
N TYR A 104 2.01 0.73 -18.11
CA TYR A 104 0.99 0.04 -17.34
C TYR A 104 0.70 -1.35 -17.94
N PRO A 105 0.59 -2.40 -17.10
CA PRO A 105 0.85 -2.41 -15.66
C PRO A 105 2.35 -2.23 -15.37
N TYR A 106 2.67 -1.57 -14.25
CA TYR A 106 4.06 -1.42 -13.84
C TYR A 106 4.63 -2.80 -13.44
N ILE A 107 5.63 -3.23 -14.21
CA ILE A 107 6.38 -4.45 -13.94
C ILE A 107 7.47 -4.10 -12.94
N ILE A 108 7.32 -4.64 -11.73
CA ILE A 108 8.25 -4.37 -10.63
C ILE A 108 9.43 -5.33 -10.80
N ALA A 109 10.37 -4.89 -11.65
CA ALA A 109 11.57 -5.64 -12.01
C ALA A 109 12.44 -5.87 -10.78
N THR A 110 12.30 -7.03 -10.18
CA THR A 110 13.06 -7.42 -9.01
C THR A 110 13.48 -8.86 -9.18
N LYS A 111 14.69 -9.20 -8.72
CA LYS A 111 15.13 -10.59 -8.53
C LYS A 111 14.39 -11.20 -7.34
N ILE A 112 13.06 -11.22 -7.37
CA ILE A 112 12.23 -11.86 -6.36
C ILE A 112 12.23 -13.34 -6.69
N THR A 113 12.93 -14.11 -5.87
CA THR A 113 12.85 -15.56 -5.93
C THR A 113 11.47 -15.98 -5.42
N LYS A 114 10.95 -17.10 -5.93
CA LYS A 114 9.66 -17.74 -5.57
C LYS A 114 9.48 -18.05 -4.07
N GLU A 115 10.45 -17.70 -3.23
CA GLU A 115 10.63 -18.12 -1.85
C GLU A 115 10.67 -16.95 -0.86
N MET A 116 10.36 -15.72 -1.30
CA MET A 116 10.25 -14.59 -0.37
C MET A 116 9.13 -14.83 0.65
N LYS A 117 9.53 -15.21 1.86
CA LYS A 117 8.68 -15.27 3.05
C LYS A 117 8.41 -13.85 3.52
N VAL A 118 7.21 -13.61 4.05
CA VAL A 118 6.94 -12.36 4.76
C VAL A 118 7.98 -12.23 5.87
N ASP A 119 8.65 -11.08 5.93
CA ASP A 119 9.60 -10.80 7.01
C ASP A 119 8.90 -11.12 8.34
N PRO A 120 9.49 -11.97 9.22
CA PRO A 120 8.92 -12.28 10.53
C PRO A 120 8.45 -11.04 11.31
N MET A 121 9.09 -9.89 11.04
CA MET A 121 8.71 -8.56 11.48
C MET A 121 7.23 -8.21 11.24
N PHE A 122 6.59 -8.74 10.21
CA PHE A 122 5.20 -8.48 9.81
C PHE A 122 4.28 -9.70 9.94
N ALA A 123 4.78 -10.80 10.54
CA ALA A 123 3.97 -11.98 10.83
C ALA A 123 2.70 -11.60 11.62
N GLY A 124 1.56 -12.17 11.21
CA GLY A 124 0.23 -11.91 11.77
C GLY A 124 -0.35 -10.52 11.45
N ILE A 125 0.28 -9.75 10.56
CA ILE A 125 -0.27 -8.51 10.00
C ILE A 125 -0.49 -8.68 8.51
N ILE A 126 0.53 -9.19 7.83
CA ILE A 126 0.44 -9.58 6.43
C ILE A 126 0.14 -11.07 6.42
N ASP A 127 -1.00 -11.43 5.86
CA ASP A 127 -1.36 -12.83 5.63
C ASP A 127 -0.92 -13.24 4.23
N GLU A 128 0.11 -14.08 4.15
CA GLU A 128 0.62 -14.74 2.95
C GLU A 128 -0.45 -15.44 2.10
N LYS A 129 -1.64 -15.70 2.66
CA LYS A 129 -2.78 -16.28 1.91
C LYS A 129 -3.62 -15.23 1.19
N ASN A 130 -3.60 -13.98 1.67
CA ASN A 130 -4.34 -12.86 1.09
C ASN A 130 -3.51 -12.09 0.05
N TYR A 131 -2.21 -12.36 0.00
CA TYR A 131 -1.27 -11.77 -0.93
C TYR A 131 -0.45 -12.90 -1.53
N GLU A 132 -0.31 -12.97 -2.84
CA GLU A 132 0.49 -14.03 -3.44
C GLU A 132 1.95 -13.89 -2.99
N ASN A 133 2.39 -14.88 -2.20
CA ASN A 133 3.76 -15.06 -1.72
C ASN A 133 4.77 -14.59 -2.76
N GLY A 134 5.57 -13.59 -2.39
CA GLY A 134 6.71 -13.11 -3.17
C GLY A 134 6.45 -13.08 -4.68
N ILE A 135 5.45 -12.30 -5.11
CA ILE A 135 5.08 -12.09 -6.52
C ILE A 135 4.87 -13.40 -7.31
N ASN A 136 3.63 -13.87 -7.37
CA ASN A 136 3.13 -14.57 -8.56
C ASN A 136 1.66 -14.24 -8.80
N ILE A 137 1.47 -13.15 -9.55
CA ILE A 137 0.30 -12.66 -10.27
C ILE A 137 -0.90 -13.64 -10.34
N ARG A 138 -1.99 -13.25 -9.69
CA ARG A 138 -3.36 -13.33 -10.19
C ARG A 138 -4.03 -11.99 -9.94
N ALA A 139 -4.31 -11.32 -11.06
CA ALA A 139 -5.45 -10.42 -11.13
C ALA A 139 -6.66 -11.15 -10.54
N LYS A 140 -7.23 -10.62 -9.46
CA LYS A 140 -8.57 -11.04 -9.07
C LYS A 140 -9.52 -10.23 -9.94
N LEU A 141 -9.92 -10.83 -11.06
CA LEU A 141 -10.96 -10.33 -11.94
C LEU A 141 -12.24 -10.19 -11.11
N PHE A 142 -12.51 -8.98 -10.63
CA PHE A 142 -13.85 -8.57 -10.25
C PHE A 142 -14.38 -7.76 -11.44
N ASN A 143 -15.27 -8.38 -12.21
CA ASN A 143 -15.98 -7.80 -13.36
C ASN A 143 -15.14 -7.53 -14.62
N ASN A 144 -14.44 -8.53 -15.15
CA ASN A 144 -13.79 -8.49 -16.48
C ASN A 144 -12.72 -7.41 -16.72
N GLU A 145 -12.25 -6.71 -15.68
CA GLU A 145 -11.12 -5.76 -15.77
C GLU A 145 -10.05 -6.15 -14.75
N GLU A 146 -8.78 -6.16 -15.17
CA GLU A 146 -7.65 -6.59 -14.35
C GLU A 146 -7.39 -5.61 -13.20
N LYS A 147 -7.69 -6.03 -11.96
CA LYS A 147 -7.31 -5.33 -10.73
C LYS A 147 -6.16 -6.07 -10.06
N PHE A 148 -5.08 -5.35 -9.76
CA PHE A 148 -3.87 -5.92 -9.16
C PHE A 148 -3.62 -5.39 -7.74
N ARG A 149 -3.47 -6.33 -6.80
CA ARG A 149 -3.13 -6.07 -5.39
C ARG A 149 -1.75 -6.68 -5.10
N ARG A 150 -0.80 -5.91 -4.55
CA ARG A 150 0.53 -6.44 -4.18
C ARG A 150 1.04 -5.86 -2.86
N ILE A 151 1.88 -6.61 -2.15
CA ILE A 151 2.76 -6.08 -1.11
C ILE A 151 4.18 -6.46 -1.51
N ILE A 152 5.08 -5.50 -1.42
CA ILE A 152 6.46 -5.60 -1.90
C ILE A 152 7.36 -5.13 -0.77
N VAL A 153 8.27 -6.00 -0.39
CA VAL A 153 9.23 -5.78 0.69
C VAL A 153 10.62 -5.81 0.06
N TYR A 154 11.46 -4.83 0.38
CA TYR A 154 12.85 -4.74 -0.07
C TYR A 154 13.81 -4.97 1.09
#